data_AF-A0A9F2RC15-F1
#
_entry.id   AF-A0A9F2RC15-F1
#
_cell.length_a   1.000
_cell.length_b   1.000
_cell.length_c   1.000
_cell.angle_alpha   90.00
_cell.angle_beta   90.00
_cell.angle_gamma   90.00
#
_symmetry.space_group_name_H-M   'P 1'
#
loop_
_entity.id
_entity.type
_entity.pdbx_description
1 polymer ?
#
loop_
_entity_poly.entity_id
_entity_poly.type
_entity_poly.pdbx_seq_one_letter_code
_entity_poly.pdbx_strand_id
1 'polypeptide(L)'
;MAQSEKKGGLLRKSSSSKKPLKEKVVLMYDEIFTTEDPSKYNPRFWEELFLMKVNLEYLEGKLESLDGEELMKIKDNINCLFQRCIWALGEEHPIRVVNALQTLCALIRGVHQKNKSTSGFDIINMLMGFDKAELCMKNLMESLDALLCAEGSESLKSLCLKLLLCLVTVTDNISQNTILEYVMINSIFEAILQILSNLPSRREHGYEAVVLLALLVNYRKYEVSA
;
A
#
# COMPACT_ATOMS: atom_id res chain seq x y z
N MET A 1 50.59 19.91 57.16
CA MET A 1 50.22 18.56 56.68
C MET A 1 48.79 18.59 56.18
N ALA A 2 48.61 18.24 54.91
CA ALA A 2 47.41 17.81 54.19
C ALA A 2 46.12 18.66 54.23
N GLN A 3 45.94 19.44 53.16
CA GLN A 3 44.64 19.72 52.54
C GLN A 3 43.98 18.43 52.05
N SER A 4 42.65 18.35 52.07
CA SER A 4 41.91 17.62 51.03
C SER A 4 40.51 18.21 50.85
N GLU A 5 40.37 18.97 49.78
CA GLU A 5 39.12 19.44 49.19
C GLU A 5 38.30 18.24 48.69
N LYS A 6 37.03 18.13 49.07
CA LYS A 6 36.07 17.29 48.34
C LYS A 6 35.25 18.16 47.40
N LYS A 7 35.72 18.19 46.15
CA LYS A 7 35.10 18.79 44.98
C LYS A 7 33.63 18.40 44.86
N GLY A 8 32.80 19.41 44.61
CA GLY A 8 31.42 19.25 44.18
C GLY A 8 31.35 18.38 42.93
N GLY A 9 30.69 17.23 43.07
CA GLY A 9 30.26 16.44 41.93
C GLY A 9 29.11 17.17 41.24
N LEU A 10 29.42 17.96 40.21
CA LEU A 10 28.42 18.31 39.20
C LEU A 10 27.97 17.00 38.55
N LEU A 11 26.85 16.46 39.03
CA LEU A 11 26.07 15.48 38.30
C LEU A 11 25.65 16.13 36.99
N ARG A 12 26.40 15.87 35.92
CA ARG A 12 26.01 16.15 34.54
C ARG A 12 24.66 15.45 34.33
N LYS A 13 23.58 16.22 34.29
CA LYS A 13 22.30 15.76 33.74
C LYS A 13 22.59 15.30 32.32
N SER A 14 22.76 13.99 32.12
CA SER A 14 22.67 13.42 30.79
C SER A 14 21.24 13.65 30.34
N SER A 15 21.05 14.62 29.45
CA SER A 15 19.88 14.72 28.59
C SER A 15 19.85 13.48 27.71
N SER A 16 19.39 12.36 28.25
CA SER A 16 19.03 11.17 27.50
C SER A 16 17.68 11.39 26.82
N SER A 17 17.60 12.44 26.00
CA SER A 17 16.63 12.52 24.91
C SER A 17 17.31 11.99 23.65
N LYS A 18 17.91 10.79 23.74
CA LYS A 18 18.28 10.06 22.54
C LYS A 18 16.96 9.63 21.94
N LYS A 19 16.48 10.36 20.91
CA LYS A 19 15.42 9.86 20.04
C LYS A 19 15.79 8.40 19.71
N PRO A 20 14.89 7.43 19.89
CA PRO A 20 15.20 6.04 19.58
C PRO A 20 15.72 5.97 18.15
N LEU A 21 16.74 5.13 17.92
CA LEU A 21 17.25 4.86 16.57
C LEU A 21 16.09 4.31 15.73
N LYS A 22 15.49 5.17 14.91
CA LYS A 22 14.45 4.77 13.97
C LYS A 22 15.13 4.13 12.77
N GLU A 23 14.53 3.07 12.25
CA GLU A 23 14.95 2.47 10.98
C GLU A 23 14.86 3.49 9.86
N LYS A 24 15.76 3.41 8.87
CA LYS A 24 15.79 4.36 7.74
C LYS A 24 14.45 4.40 6.99
N VAL A 25 13.80 3.24 6.81
CA VAL A 25 12.48 3.14 6.17
C VAL A 25 11.40 3.93 6.93
N VAL A 26 11.44 3.92 8.27
CA VAL A 26 10.52 4.67 9.12
C VAL A 26 10.73 6.17 8.97
N LEU A 27 11.99 6.61 8.87
CA LEU A 27 12.32 8.03 8.63
C LEU A 27 11.82 8.48 7.25
N MET A 28 11.97 7.65 6.23
CA MET A 28 11.46 7.97 4.89
C MET A 28 9.93 7.98 4.85
N TYR A 29 9.25 7.10 5.58
CA TYR A 29 7.80 7.24 5.76
C TYR A 29 7.45 8.55 6.48
N ASP A 30 8.15 8.92 7.55
CA ASP A 30 7.93 10.20 8.22
C ASP A 30 8.03 11.38 7.24
N GLU A 31 8.98 11.36 6.30
CA GLU A 31 9.11 12.37 5.24
C GLU A 31 7.90 12.39 4.29
N ILE A 32 7.37 11.23 3.88
CA ILE A 32 6.14 11.13 3.07
C ILE A 32 4.94 11.71 3.81
N PHE A 33 4.87 11.50 5.13
CA PHE A 33 3.81 12.01 6.01
C PHE A 33 3.99 13.49 6.40
N THR A 34 4.97 14.20 5.81
CA THR A 34 5.03 15.67 5.88
C THR A 34 4.22 16.31 4.75
N THR A 35 4.03 17.63 4.79
CA THR A 35 3.35 18.38 3.71
C THR A 35 4.26 18.69 2.52
N GLU A 36 5.56 18.48 2.66
CA GLU A 36 6.53 18.73 1.60
C GLU A 36 6.76 17.45 0.78
N ASP A 37 7.07 17.62 -0.50
CA ASP A 37 7.40 16.49 -1.36
C ASP A 37 8.82 15.99 -1.04
N PRO A 38 8.98 14.75 -0.55
CA PRO A 38 10.28 14.22 -0.13
C PRO A 38 11.28 14.12 -1.30
N SER A 39 10.78 14.01 -2.54
CA SER A 39 11.62 13.88 -3.72
C SER A 39 12.28 15.19 -4.17
N LYS A 40 11.81 16.34 -3.66
CA LYS A 40 12.44 17.65 -3.95
C LYS A 40 13.84 17.76 -3.38
N TYR A 41 14.07 17.20 -2.20
CA TYR A 41 15.35 17.27 -1.50
C TYR A 41 16.23 16.06 -1.80
N ASN A 42 15.63 14.93 -2.19
CA ASN A 42 16.36 13.74 -2.61
C ASN A 42 15.74 13.14 -3.90
N PRO A 43 16.34 13.36 -5.08
CA PRO A 43 15.84 12.82 -6.34
C PRO A 43 15.76 11.29 -6.38
N ARG A 44 16.57 10.59 -5.58
CA ARG A 44 16.61 9.11 -5.51
C ARG A 44 15.75 8.54 -4.38
N PHE A 45 14.94 9.37 -3.73
CA PHE A 45 14.13 8.98 -2.59
C PHE A 45 13.31 7.71 -2.85
N TRP A 46 12.56 7.67 -3.96
CA TRP A 46 11.71 6.51 -4.29
C TRP A 46 12.51 5.25 -4.58
N GLU A 47 13.63 5.37 -5.29
CA GLU A 47 14.52 4.24 -5.58
C GLU A 47 15.10 3.63 -4.31
N GLU A 48 15.47 4.46 -3.34
CA GLU A 48 15.95 4.02 -2.03
C GLU A 48 14.83 3.40 -1.20
N LEU A 49 13.63 3.98 -1.22
CA LEU A 49 12.48 3.48 -0.48
C LEU A 49 12.12 2.04 -0.91
N PHE A 50 11.99 1.80 -2.22
CA PHE A 50 11.59 0.49 -2.74
C PHE A 50 12.67 -0.59 -2.62
N LEU A 51 13.92 -0.22 -2.33
CA LEU A 51 14.97 -1.19 -2.00
C LEU A 51 14.92 -1.63 -0.53
N MET A 52 14.27 -0.87 0.35
CA MET A 52 14.16 -1.20 1.77
C MET A 52 12.94 -2.06 2.06
N LYS A 53 13.07 -2.96 3.03
CA LYS A 53 11.97 -3.79 3.51
C LYS A 53 10.87 -2.90 4.08
N VAL A 54 9.64 -3.13 3.62
CA VAL A 54 8.44 -2.41 4.06
C VAL A 54 8.18 -2.67 5.55
N ASN A 55 7.93 -1.58 6.29
CA ASN A 55 7.45 -1.64 7.66
C ASN A 55 5.92 -1.44 7.66
N LEU A 56 5.19 -2.55 7.48
CA LEU A 56 3.73 -2.56 7.35
C LEU A 56 3.03 -2.00 8.60
N GLU A 57 3.48 -2.43 9.80
CA GLU A 57 2.91 -1.99 11.08
C GLU A 57 3.05 -0.48 11.25
N TYR A 58 4.21 0.08 10.90
CA TYR A 58 4.41 1.52 10.98
C TYR A 58 3.53 2.27 9.99
N LEU A 59 3.48 1.82 8.73
CA LEU A 59 2.76 2.52 7.67
C LEU A 59 1.25 2.51 7.91
N GLU A 60 0.69 1.34 8.24
CA GLU A 60 -0.73 1.19 8.56
C GLU A 60 -1.09 1.96 9.85
N GLY A 61 -0.30 1.81 10.91
CA GLY A 61 -0.55 2.50 12.18
C GLY A 61 -0.39 4.02 12.09
N LYS A 62 0.53 4.50 11.25
CA LYS A 62 0.69 5.94 11.01
C LYS A 62 -0.52 6.50 10.27
N LEU A 63 -1.00 5.82 9.21
CA LEU A 63 -2.22 6.21 8.50
C LEU A 63 -3.46 6.21 9.40
N GLU A 64 -3.58 5.23 10.30
CA GLU A 64 -4.68 5.16 11.27
C GLU A 64 -4.64 6.34 12.27
N SER A 65 -3.43 6.73 12.70
CA SER A 65 -3.22 7.79 13.68
C SER A 65 -3.55 9.21 13.19
N LEU A 66 -3.49 9.45 11.88
CA LEU A 66 -3.72 10.78 11.29
C LEU A 66 -5.21 11.15 11.37
N ASP A 67 -5.51 12.42 11.62
CA ASP A 67 -6.88 12.91 11.51
C ASP A 67 -7.28 13.23 10.05
N GLY A 68 -8.56 13.54 9.81
CA GLY A 68 -9.05 13.82 8.46
C GLY A 68 -8.46 15.09 7.83
N GLU A 69 -8.05 16.06 8.62
CA GLU A 69 -7.48 17.33 8.12
C GLU A 69 -6.00 17.16 7.76
N GLU A 70 -5.24 16.46 8.60
CA GLU A 70 -3.87 16.04 8.36
C GLU A 70 -3.78 15.16 7.11
N LEU A 71 -4.69 14.19 6.97
CA LEU A 71 -4.74 13.30 5.82
C LEU A 71 -4.96 14.07 4.51
N MET A 72 -5.80 15.10 4.53
CA MET A 72 -6.01 15.98 3.37
C MET A 72 -4.76 16.81 3.02
N LYS A 73 -3.96 17.23 4.01
CA LYS A 73 -2.72 17.98 3.78
C LYS A 73 -1.62 17.13 3.15
N ILE A 74 -1.58 15.83 3.43
CA ILE A 74 -0.58 14.90 2.90
C ILE A 74 -1.10 14.10 1.68
N LYS A 75 -2.35 14.32 1.27
CA LYS A 75 -3.02 13.58 0.19
C LYS A 75 -2.16 13.49 -1.08
N ASP A 76 -1.54 14.60 -1.48
CA ASP A 76 -0.71 14.62 -2.69
C ASP A 76 0.52 13.71 -2.58
N ASN A 77 1.10 13.59 -1.38
CA ASN A 77 2.20 12.68 -1.11
C ASN A 77 1.74 11.21 -1.13
N ILE A 78 0.54 10.92 -0.61
CA ILE A 78 -0.06 9.57 -0.69
C ILE A 78 -0.36 9.20 -2.15
N ASN A 79 -0.95 10.11 -2.92
CA ASN A 79 -1.19 9.93 -4.35
C ASN A 79 0.12 9.66 -5.12
N CYS A 80 1.18 10.42 -4.80
CA CYS A 80 2.49 10.24 -5.40
C CYS A 80 3.08 8.87 -5.03
N LEU A 81 3.04 8.48 -3.75
CA LEU A 81 3.51 7.17 -3.30
C LEU A 81 2.75 6.03 -3.99
N PHE A 82 1.42 6.12 -4.09
CA PHE A 82 0.59 5.12 -4.77
C PHE A 82 0.98 4.98 -6.25
N GLN A 83 1.11 6.11 -6.96
CA GLN A 83 1.53 6.13 -8.35
C GLN A 83 2.95 5.57 -8.54
N ARG A 84 3.88 5.89 -7.64
CA ARG A 84 5.25 5.37 -7.68
C ARG A 84 5.31 3.88 -7.40
N CYS A 85 4.45 3.35 -6.53
CA CYS A 85 4.33 1.92 -6.33
C CYS A 85 3.90 1.22 -7.62
N ILE A 86 2.89 1.74 -8.33
CA ILE A 86 2.44 1.17 -9.61
C ILE A 86 3.58 1.17 -10.63
N TRP A 87 4.33 2.27 -10.73
CA TRP A 87 5.47 2.33 -11.62
C TRP A 87 6.54 1.29 -11.28
N ALA A 88 6.82 1.07 -9.99
CA ALA A 88 7.76 0.06 -9.52
C ALA A 88 7.29 -1.39 -9.78
N LEU A 89 5.99 -1.63 -10.02
CA LEU A 89 5.50 -2.97 -10.43
C LEU A 89 5.94 -3.36 -11.83
N GLY A 90 6.18 -2.38 -12.71
CA GLY A 90 6.67 -2.59 -14.07
C GLY A 90 8.20 -2.70 -14.16
N GLU A 91 8.93 -2.59 -13.05
CA GLU A 91 10.38 -2.74 -13.04
C GLU A 91 10.81 -4.21 -12.98
N GLU A 92 11.96 -4.53 -13.58
CA GLU A 92 12.50 -5.89 -13.57
C GLU A 92 13.03 -6.32 -12.19
N HIS A 93 13.21 -5.38 -11.26
CA HIS A 93 13.87 -5.66 -9.99
C HIS A 93 12.88 -6.29 -8.97
N PRO A 94 12.98 -7.60 -8.65
CA PRO A 94 11.96 -8.32 -7.90
C PRO A 94 11.74 -7.77 -6.49
N ILE A 95 12.79 -7.29 -5.81
CA ILE A 95 12.66 -6.67 -4.48
C ILE A 95 11.80 -5.41 -4.52
N ARG A 96 11.94 -4.57 -5.56
CA ARG A 96 11.17 -3.34 -5.70
C ARG A 96 9.71 -3.64 -5.95
N VAL A 97 9.43 -4.63 -6.81
CA VAL A 97 8.07 -5.13 -7.07
C VAL A 97 7.42 -5.64 -5.77
N VAL A 98 8.12 -6.49 -5.01
CA VAL A 98 7.60 -7.02 -3.73
C VAL A 98 7.30 -5.89 -2.74
N ASN A 99 8.24 -4.98 -2.54
CA ASN A 99 8.08 -3.88 -1.59
C ASN A 99 6.99 -2.90 -2.05
N ALA A 100 6.84 -2.67 -3.36
CA ALA A 100 5.77 -1.86 -3.92
C ALA A 100 4.39 -2.50 -3.69
N LEU A 101 4.23 -3.81 -3.95
CA LEU A 101 2.99 -4.55 -3.67
C LEU A 101 2.62 -4.50 -2.18
N GLN A 102 3.59 -4.70 -1.30
CA GLN A 102 3.39 -4.63 0.14
C GLN A 102 2.99 -3.22 0.59
N THR A 103 3.63 -2.18 0.04
CA THR A 103 3.29 -0.79 0.33
C THR A 103 1.87 -0.45 -0.15
N LEU A 104 1.47 -0.88 -1.35
CA LEU A 104 0.10 -0.70 -1.86
C LEU A 104 -0.93 -1.35 -0.94
N CYS A 105 -0.69 -2.58 -0.48
CA CYS A 105 -1.57 -3.26 0.47
C CYS A 105 -1.74 -2.45 1.77
N ALA A 106 -0.63 -1.96 2.34
CA ALA A 106 -0.66 -1.17 3.56
C ALA A 106 -1.37 0.18 3.38
N LEU A 107 -1.20 0.85 2.24
CA LEU A 107 -1.92 2.09 1.94
C LEU A 107 -3.43 1.88 1.88
N ILE A 108 -3.88 0.86 1.13
CA ILE A 108 -5.31 0.57 0.98
C ILE A 108 -5.92 0.21 2.34
N ARG A 109 -5.23 -0.62 3.14
CA ARG A 109 -5.68 -1.01 4.48
C ARG A 109 -5.71 0.15 5.45
N GLY A 110 -4.64 0.95 5.50
CA GLY A 110 -4.55 2.11 6.39
C GLY A 110 -5.64 3.14 6.08
N VAL A 111 -5.88 3.43 4.80
CA VAL A 111 -6.96 4.33 4.38
C VAL A 111 -8.34 3.72 4.67
N HIS A 112 -8.56 2.43 4.41
CA HIS A 112 -9.83 1.77 4.72
C HIS A 112 -10.15 1.80 6.22
N GLN A 113 -9.20 1.43 7.08
CA GLN A 113 -9.42 1.37 8.53
C GLN A 113 -9.79 2.74 9.12
N LYS A 114 -9.28 3.82 8.55
CA LYS A 114 -9.65 5.19 8.92
C LYS A 114 -11.05 5.58 8.45
N ASN A 115 -11.47 5.06 7.31
CA ASN A 115 -12.68 5.46 6.57
C ASN A 115 -13.81 4.43 6.65
N LYS A 116 -13.93 3.69 7.76
CA LYS A 116 -14.97 2.67 7.96
C LYS A 116 -16.41 3.19 7.80
N SER A 117 -16.63 4.51 7.79
CA SER A 117 -17.92 5.15 7.56
C SER A 117 -18.02 5.94 6.24
N THR A 118 -16.97 5.95 5.42
CA THR A 118 -16.81 6.84 4.27
C THR A 118 -17.06 6.08 2.96
N SER A 119 -17.58 6.76 1.94
CA SER A 119 -17.97 6.12 0.67
C SER A 119 -16.73 5.64 -0.12
N GLY A 120 -16.89 4.65 -1.00
CA GLY A 120 -15.79 4.17 -1.86
C GLY A 120 -15.13 5.26 -2.71
N PHE A 121 -15.85 6.33 -3.02
CA PHE A 121 -15.33 7.51 -3.72
C PHE A 121 -14.27 8.27 -2.91
N ASP A 122 -14.44 8.36 -1.60
CA ASP A 122 -13.50 9.07 -0.74
C ASP A 122 -12.16 8.32 -0.61
N ILE A 123 -12.22 6.99 -0.64
CA ILE A 123 -11.03 6.13 -0.66
C ILE A 123 -10.24 6.35 -1.97
N ILE A 124 -10.92 6.35 -3.11
CA ILE A 124 -10.28 6.63 -4.42
C ILE A 124 -9.66 8.02 -4.43
N ASN A 125 -10.41 9.03 -3.97
CA ASN A 125 -9.94 10.40 -3.93
C ASN A 125 -8.68 10.54 -3.08
N MET A 126 -8.57 9.80 -1.98
CA MET A 126 -7.41 9.84 -1.09
C MET A 126 -6.21 9.04 -1.57
N LEU A 127 -6.41 7.94 -2.30
CA LEU A 127 -5.32 7.10 -2.79
C LEU A 127 -4.70 7.59 -4.10
N MET A 128 -5.51 8.13 -5.02
CA MET A 128 -5.04 8.49 -6.36
C MET A 128 -5.60 9.81 -6.90
N GLY A 129 -6.61 10.38 -6.25
CA GLY A 129 -7.35 11.54 -6.75
C GLY A 129 -8.27 11.19 -7.93
N PHE A 130 -9.40 11.89 -8.05
CA PHE A 130 -10.39 11.58 -9.09
C PHE A 130 -9.85 11.76 -10.52
N ASP A 131 -9.08 12.82 -10.76
CA ASP A 131 -8.61 13.18 -12.10
C ASP A 131 -7.72 12.12 -12.76
N LYS A 132 -7.01 11.34 -11.94
CA LYS A 132 -6.06 10.31 -12.39
C LYS A 132 -6.51 8.89 -12.07
N ALA A 133 -7.66 8.72 -11.42
CA ALA A 133 -8.10 7.43 -10.90
C ALA A 133 -8.21 6.36 -11.99
N GLU A 134 -8.82 6.70 -13.12
CA GLU A 134 -9.01 5.79 -14.24
C GLU A 134 -7.68 5.28 -14.81
N LEU A 135 -6.77 6.18 -15.15
CA LEU A 135 -5.44 5.83 -15.68
C LEU A 135 -4.61 5.05 -14.64
N CYS A 136 -4.68 5.47 -13.38
CA CYS A 136 -3.96 4.84 -12.27
C CYS A 136 -4.43 3.38 -12.07
N MET A 137 -5.74 3.17 -12.02
CA MET A 137 -6.32 1.83 -11.89
C MET A 137 -6.05 0.96 -13.12
N LYS A 138 -6.14 1.51 -14.34
CA LYS A 138 -5.77 0.79 -15.55
C LYS A 138 -4.34 0.26 -15.49
N ASN A 139 -3.37 1.13 -15.19
CA ASN A 139 -1.97 0.75 -15.10
C ASN A 139 -1.71 -0.28 -13.99
N LEU A 140 -2.41 -0.15 -12.85
CA LEU A 140 -2.34 -1.12 -11.75
C LEU A 140 -2.86 -2.48 -12.20
N MET A 141 -4.01 -2.54 -12.88
CA MET A 141 -4.61 -3.79 -13.35
C MET A 141 -3.76 -4.46 -14.42
N GLU A 142 -3.23 -3.71 -15.39
CA GLU A 142 -2.30 -4.21 -16.41
C GLU A 142 -1.02 -4.79 -15.77
N SER A 143 -0.48 -4.11 -14.75
CA SER A 143 0.71 -4.59 -14.02
C SER A 143 0.42 -5.88 -13.25
N LEU A 144 -0.75 -5.98 -12.60
CA LEU A 144 -1.14 -7.18 -11.86
C LEU A 144 -1.44 -8.35 -12.79
N ASP A 145 -2.08 -8.11 -13.93
CA ASP A 145 -2.31 -9.12 -14.96
C ASP A 145 -0.98 -9.71 -15.44
N ALA A 146 -0.02 -8.85 -15.80
CA ALA A 146 1.31 -9.27 -16.23
C ALA A 146 2.03 -10.09 -15.14
N LEU A 147 1.97 -9.66 -13.87
CA LEU A 147 2.60 -10.36 -12.75
C LEU A 147 1.95 -11.71 -12.43
N LEU A 148 0.62 -11.84 -12.60
CA LEU A 148 -0.10 -13.09 -12.38
C LEU A 148 0.12 -14.10 -13.52
N CYS A 149 0.18 -13.62 -14.75
CA CYS A 149 0.42 -14.43 -15.95
C CYS A 149 1.91 -14.80 -16.15
N ALA A 150 2.83 -14.08 -15.51
CA ALA A 150 4.25 -14.38 -15.60
C ALA A 150 4.59 -15.78 -15.03
N GLU A 151 5.56 -16.45 -15.67
CA GLU A 151 6.22 -17.65 -15.13
C GLU A 151 7.19 -17.27 -13.98
N GLY A 152 6.65 -16.60 -12.97
CA GLY A 152 7.39 -16.04 -11.84
C GLY A 152 7.19 -16.82 -10.54
N SER A 153 7.69 -16.26 -9.44
CA SER A 153 7.55 -16.81 -8.09
C SER A 153 6.08 -16.85 -7.66
N GLU A 154 5.60 -18.00 -7.17
CA GLU A 154 4.26 -18.12 -6.56
C GLU A 154 4.08 -17.15 -5.37
N SER A 155 5.17 -16.75 -4.70
CA SER A 155 5.10 -15.72 -3.65
C SER A 155 4.64 -14.35 -4.19
N LEU A 156 5.02 -13.99 -5.43
CA LEU A 156 4.58 -12.75 -6.08
C LEU A 156 3.10 -12.84 -6.47
N LYS A 157 2.68 -14.00 -7.00
CA LYS A 157 1.26 -14.24 -7.32
C LYS A 157 0.40 -14.16 -6.06
N SER A 158 0.85 -14.72 -4.94
CA SER A 158 0.19 -14.58 -3.64
C SER A 158 0.03 -13.12 -3.21
N LEU A 159 1.06 -12.28 -3.40
CA LEU A 159 0.98 -10.84 -3.09
C LEU A 159 0.02 -10.10 -4.02
N CYS A 160 0.02 -10.41 -5.31
CA CYS A 160 -0.90 -9.82 -6.28
C CYS A 160 -2.36 -10.17 -5.94
N LEU A 161 -2.64 -11.44 -5.63
CA LEU A 161 -3.97 -11.88 -5.20
C LEU A 161 -4.40 -11.24 -3.88
N LYS A 162 -3.49 -11.07 -2.92
CA LYS A 162 -3.76 -10.35 -1.66
C LYS A 162 -4.10 -8.88 -1.91
N LEU A 163 -3.40 -8.23 -2.85
CA LEU A 163 -3.69 -6.84 -3.22
C LEU A 163 -5.06 -6.75 -3.91
N LEU A 164 -5.37 -7.64 -4.85
CA LEU A 164 -6.68 -7.71 -5.50
C LEU A 164 -7.80 -7.93 -4.48
N LEU A 165 -7.64 -8.88 -3.56
CA LEU A 165 -8.58 -9.09 -2.45
C LEU A 165 -8.75 -7.80 -1.63
N CYS A 166 -7.65 -7.13 -1.29
CA CYS A 166 -7.69 -5.87 -0.55
C CYS A 166 -8.48 -4.77 -1.28
N LEU A 167 -8.36 -4.68 -2.61
CA LEU A 167 -9.10 -3.70 -3.44
C LEU A 167 -10.60 -4.03 -3.48
N VAL A 168 -10.96 -5.30 -3.67
CA VAL A 168 -12.38 -5.69 -3.79
C VAL A 168 -13.11 -5.68 -2.44
N THR A 169 -12.41 -5.90 -1.33
CA THR A 169 -12.97 -5.87 0.03
C THR A 169 -12.72 -4.56 0.77
N VAL A 170 -12.32 -3.50 0.06
CA VAL A 170 -12.03 -2.19 0.68
C VAL A 170 -13.27 -1.49 1.23
N THR A 171 -14.47 -1.97 0.91
CA THR A 171 -15.73 -1.51 1.49
C THR A 171 -16.51 -2.73 1.98
N ASP A 172 -17.20 -2.58 3.10
CA ASP A 172 -18.02 -3.68 3.67
C ASP A 172 -19.14 -4.10 2.70
N ASN A 173 -19.63 -3.14 1.89
CA ASN A 173 -20.59 -3.41 0.83
C ASN A 173 -19.90 -3.42 -0.53
N ILE A 174 -19.86 -4.61 -1.14
CA ILE A 174 -19.31 -4.88 -2.48
C ILE A 174 -19.97 -3.97 -3.54
N SER A 175 -21.28 -3.72 -3.43
CA SER A 175 -22.02 -2.89 -4.40
C SER A 175 -21.68 -1.40 -4.32
N GLN A 176 -21.16 -0.93 -3.19
CA GLN A 176 -20.74 0.47 -2.99
C GLN A 176 -19.25 0.68 -3.29
N ASN A 177 -18.54 -0.39 -3.65
CA ASN A 177 -17.13 -0.31 -3.98
C ASN A 177 -16.93 0.21 -5.41
N THR A 178 -16.74 1.51 -5.58
CA THR A 178 -16.43 2.07 -6.90
C THR A 178 -15.10 1.54 -7.45
N ILE A 179 -14.18 1.07 -6.61
CA ILE A 179 -12.91 0.44 -7.06
C ILE A 179 -13.21 -0.85 -7.84
N LEU A 180 -14.27 -1.59 -7.48
CA LEU A 180 -14.66 -2.80 -8.21
C LEU A 180 -15.06 -2.50 -9.67
N GLU A 181 -15.63 -1.33 -9.97
CA GLU A 181 -15.93 -0.94 -11.35
C GLU A 181 -14.66 -0.93 -12.21
N TYR A 182 -13.60 -0.30 -11.69
CA TYR A 182 -12.32 -0.26 -12.39
C TYR A 182 -11.68 -1.65 -12.53
N VAL A 183 -11.81 -2.52 -11.53
CA VAL A 183 -11.29 -3.90 -11.61
C VAL A 183 -12.05 -4.70 -12.67
N MET A 184 -13.37 -4.55 -12.75
CA MET A 184 -14.20 -5.23 -13.74
C MET A 184 -13.92 -4.75 -15.18
N ILE A 185 -13.71 -3.44 -15.38
CA ILE A 185 -13.41 -2.87 -16.71
C ILE A 185 -12.08 -3.40 -17.26
N ASN A 186 -11.04 -3.50 -16.42
CA ASN A 186 -9.69 -3.87 -16.86
C ASN A 186 -9.43 -5.39 -16.92
N SER A 187 -10.47 -6.22 -16.76
CA SER A 187 -10.50 -7.66 -17.06
C SER A 187 -9.36 -8.53 -16.46
N ILE A 188 -9.22 -8.54 -15.13
CA ILE A 188 -8.32 -9.47 -14.41
C ILE A 188 -8.79 -10.95 -14.43
N PHE A 189 -9.97 -11.21 -15.00
CA PHE A 189 -10.63 -12.52 -14.97
C PHE A 189 -9.80 -13.63 -15.62
N GLU A 190 -9.18 -13.34 -16.77
CA GLU A 190 -8.35 -14.30 -17.51
C GLU A 190 -7.12 -14.74 -16.70
N ALA A 191 -6.43 -13.81 -16.05
CA ALA A 191 -5.32 -14.14 -15.15
C ALA A 191 -5.75 -15.08 -14.01
N ILE A 192 -6.93 -14.85 -13.42
CA ILE A 192 -7.44 -15.73 -12.37
C ILE A 192 -7.79 -17.13 -12.92
N LEU A 193 -8.36 -17.21 -14.11
CA LEU A 193 -8.62 -18.49 -14.77
C LEU A 193 -7.32 -19.24 -15.08
N GLN A 194 -6.26 -18.55 -15.49
CA GLN A 194 -4.95 -19.18 -15.70
C GLN A 194 -4.39 -19.79 -14.41
N ILE A 195 -4.50 -19.10 -13.27
CA ILE A 195 -4.08 -19.62 -11.96
C ILE A 195 -4.82 -20.91 -11.61
N LEU A 196 -6.14 -20.98 -11.88
CA LEU A 196 -6.96 -22.16 -11.63
C LEU A 196 -6.71 -23.31 -12.63
N SER A 197 -6.26 -22.97 -13.83
CA SER A 197 -5.95 -23.94 -14.89
C SER A 197 -4.60 -24.63 -14.66
N ASN A 198 -3.65 -23.94 -14.03
CA ASN A 198 -2.32 -24.47 -13.74
C ASN A 198 -2.28 -25.27 -12.43
N LEU A 199 -1.74 -26.50 -12.45
CA LEU A 199 -1.78 -27.43 -11.31
C LEU A 199 -1.04 -26.93 -10.05
N PRO A 200 0.24 -26.50 -10.12
CA PRO A 200 0.96 -25.88 -9.00
C PRO A 200 0.26 -24.63 -8.48
N SER A 201 -0.02 -23.64 -9.33
CA SER A 201 -0.63 -22.38 -8.89
C SER A 201 -2.02 -22.59 -8.29
N ARG A 202 -2.82 -23.53 -8.81
CA ARG A 202 -4.11 -23.89 -8.20
C ARG A 202 -3.96 -24.46 -6.79
N ARG A 203 -2.91 -25.25 -6.53
CA ARG A 203 -2.69 -25.82 -5.18
C ARG A 203 -2.35 -24.75 -4.16
N GLU A 204 -1.58 -23.73 -4.55
CA GLU A 204 -1.14 -22.67 -3.64
C GLU A 204 -2.12 -21.48 -3.55
N HIS A 205 -2.86 -21.20 -4.62
CA HIS A 205 -3.64 -19.96 -4.77
C HIS A 205 -5.10 -20.19 -5.16
N GLY A 206 -5.52 -21.45 -5.32
CA GLY A 206 -6.87 -21.77 -5.77
C GLY A 206 -7.96 -21.26 -4.83
N TYR A 207 -7.70 -21.22 -3.52
CA TYR A 207 -8.64 -20.68 -2.54
C TYR A 207 -8.86 -19.18 -2.77
N GLU A 208 -7.78 -18.39 -2.78
CA GLU A 208 -7.85 -16.94 -3.00
C GLU A 208 -8.46 -16.60 -4.36
N ALA A 209 -8.09 -17.33 -5.40
CA ALA A 209 -8.64 -17.18 -6.75
C ALA A 209 -10.16 -17.42 -6.79
N VAL A 210 -10.66 -18.48 -6.14
CA VAL A 210 -12.10 -18.77 -6.08
C VAL A 210 -12.84 -17.72 -5.27
N VAL A 211 -12.30 -17.27 -4.14
CA VAL A 211 -12.90 -16.19 -3.34
C VAL A 211 -12.99 -14.91 -4.15
N LEU A 212 -11.92 -14.54 -4.86
CA LEU A 212 -11.89 -13.35 -5.71
C LEU A 212 -12.94 -13.45 -6.83
N LEU A 213 -13.03 -14.58 -7.52
CA LEU A 213 -14.08 -14.80 -8.53
C LEU A 213 -15.49 -14.72 -7.94
N ALA A 214 -15.72 -15.30 -6.76
CA ALA A 214 -17.00 -15.23 -6.09
C ALA A 214 -17.39 -13.77 -5.77
N LEU A 215 -16.44 -12.95 -5.30
CA LEU A 215 -16.69 -11.54 -5.02
C LEU A 215 -16.97 -10.75 -6.30
N LEU A 216 -16.19 -10.97 -7.36
CA LEU A 216 -16.36 -10.31 -8.66
C LEU A 216 -17.70 -10.66 -9.32
N VAL A 217 -18.12 -11.93 -9.30
CA VAL A 217 -19.40 -12.36 -9.89
C VAL A 217 -20.61 -11.86 -9.07
N ASN A 218 -20.43 -11.66 -7.76
CA ASN A 218 -21.49 -11.10 -6.92
C ASN A 218 -21.60 -9.57 -7.05
N TYR A 219 -20.60 -8.89 -7.61
CA TYR A 219 -20.68 -7.47 -7.92
C TYR A 219 -21.82 -7.22 -8.93
N ARG A 220 -22.78 -6.36 -8.55
CA ARG A 220 -23.99 -6.00 -9.32
C ARG A 220 -24.95 -7.15 -9.71
N LYS A 221 -24.89 -8.31 -9.05
CA LYS A 221 -25.86 -9.42 -9.27
C LYS A 221 -27.34 -8.98 -9.12
N TYR A 222 -27.61 -7.88 -8.42
CA TYR A 222 -28.94 -7.33 -8.18
C TYR A 222 -29.30 -6.09 -9.02
N GLU A 223 -28.41 -5.55 -9.86
CA GLU A 223 -28.77 -4.41 -10.74
C GLU A 223 -29.39 -4.86 -12.07
N VAL A 224 -29.15 -6.09 -12.51
CA VAL A 224 -29.68 -6.64 -13.79
C VAL A 224 -31.15 -7.11 -13.65
N SER A 225 -31.81 -6.83 -12.52
CA SER A 225 -33.20 -7.23 -12.25
C SER A 225 -34.19 -6.06 -12.19
N ALA A 226 -33.84 -4.90 -12.75
CA ALA A 226 -34.74 -3.75 -12.89
C ALA A 226 -35.08 -3.48 -14.36
#